data_AF-A0A966QVA7-F1
#
_entry.id   AF-A0A966QVA7-F1
#
_cell.length_a   1.000
_cell.length_b   1.000
_cell.length_c   1.000
_cell.angle_alpha   90.00
_cell.angle_beta   90.00
_cell.angle_gamma   90.00
#
_symmetry.space_group_name_H-M   'P 1'
#
loop_
_entity.id
_entity.type
_entity.pdbx_description
1 polymer ?
#
loop_
_entity_poly.entity_id
_entity_poly.type
_entity_poly.pdbx_seq_one_letter_code
_entity_poly.pdbx_strand_id
1 'polypeptide(L)'
;LFTVLAQTVASSISDDFGNLVGLAVFLPGLAVHVRRMHDTGRSGWWVGAFYGSIVVVIVSVVVLIVDAALDFDDFANGTFASDDFFGDNVSAGSVAFVGIATLAALALLVINFVFLCQRSKTNENRFGPPPPPKVL
;
A
#
# COMPACT_ATOMS: atom_id res chain seq x y z
N LEU A 1 1.13 -11.46 -14.03
CA LEU A 1 0.84 -11.56 -15.48
C LEU A 1 -0.62 -11.95 -15.74
N PHE A 2 -1.08 -13.14 -15.33
CA PHE A 2 -2.48 -13.55 -15.50
C PHE A 2 -3.48 -12.54 -14.92
N THR A 3 -3.25 -12.10 -13.68
CA THR A 3 -4.11 -11.13 -12.99
C THR A 3 -4.16 -9.77 -13.69
N VAL A 4 -3.05 -9.34 -14.29
CA VAL A 4 -2.95 -8.08 -15.05
C VAL A 4 -3.74 -8.20 -16.35
N LEU A 5 -3.58 -9.29 -17.10
CA LEU A 5 -4.32 -9.52 -18.33
C LEU A 5 -5.84 -9.61 -18.07
N ALA A 6 -6.24 -10.32 -17.00
CA ALA A 6 -7.64 -10.42 -16.61
C ALA A 6 -8.24 -9.05 -16.28
N GLN A 7 -7.50 -8.18 -15.58
CA GLN A 7 -7.98 -6.82 -15.29
C GLN A 7 -8.04 -5.94 -16.53
N THR A 8 -7.02 -5.95 -17.39
CA THR A 8 -7.01 -5.13 -18.62
C THR A 8 -8.16 -5.51 -19.54
N VAL A 9 -8.44 -6.80 -19.71
CA VAL A 9 -9.56 -7.27 -20.53
C VAL A 9 -10.91 -6.94 -19.88
N ALA A 10 -11.04 -7.12 -18.56
CA ALA A 10 -12.29 -6.80 -17.86
C ALA A 10 -12.64 -5.31 -17.94
N SER A 11 -11.65 -4.42 -17.72
CA SER A 11 -11.81 -2.97 -17.85
C SER A 11 -12.08 -2.51 -19.28
N SER A 12 -11.66 -3.27 -20.31
CA SER A 12 -12.01 -2.96 -21.70
C SER A 12 -13.48 -3.22 -22.05
N ILE A 13 -14.19 -3.99 -21.22
CA ILE A 13 -15.63 -4.27 -21.39
C ILE A 13 -16.46 -3.24 -20.63
N SER A 14 -16.20 -3.07 -19.34
CA SER A 14 -16.75 -1.97 -18.52
C SER A 14 -15.95 -1.79 -17.23
N ASP A 15 -15.95 -0.58 -16.70
CA ASP A 15 -15.22 -0.23 -15.47
C ASP A 15 -15.79 -0.97 -14.24
N ASP A 16 -17.11 -1.05 -14.11
CA ASP A 16 -17.78 -1.76 -13.01
C ASP A 16 -17.44 -3.26 -13.01
N PHE A 17 -17.40 -3.88 -14.20
CA PHE A 17 -17.01 -5.27 -14.33
C PHE A 17 -15.52 -5.48 -14.01
N GLY A 18 -14.66 -4.56 -14.45
CA GLY A 18 -13.24 -4.52 -14.10
C GLY A 18 -13.01 -4.49 -12.58
N ASN A 19 -13.77 -3.66 -11.85
CA ASN A 19 -13.69 -3.56 -10.39
C ASN A 19 -14.09 -4.87 -9.69
N LEU A 20 -15.17 -5.53 -10.15
CA LEU A 20 -15.60 -6.81 -9.61
C LEU A 20 -14.56 -7.91 -9.84
N VAL A 21 -14.02 -8.01 -11.06
CA VAL A 21 -12.93 -8.96 -11.38
C VAL A 21 -11.70 -8.65 -10.53
N GLY A 22 -11.39 -7.38 -10.31
CA GLY A 22 -10.31 -6.96 -9.44
C GLY A 22 -10.47 -7.46 -8.00
N LEU A 23 -11.65 -7.30 -7.40
CA LEU A 23 -11.94 -7.83 -6.06
C LEU A 23 -11.89 -9.36 -6.01
N ALA A 24 -12.43 -10.03 -7.04
CA ALA A 24 -12.43 -11.49 -7.13
C ALA A 24 -11.01 -12.09 -7.16
N VAL A 25 -10.03 -11.35 -7.71
CA VAL A 25 -8.62 -11.76 -7.73
C VAL A 25 -7.86 -11.26 -6.50
N PHE A 26 -8.21 -10.09 -5.99
CA PHE A 26 -7.56 -9.48 -4.83
C PHE A 26 -7.81 -10.25 -3.54
N LEU A 27 -9.06 -10.64 -3.26
CA LEU A 27 -9.41 -11.32 -2.00
C LEU A 27 -8.65 -12.65 -1.81
N PRO A 28 -8.55 -13.56 -2.81
CA PRO A 28 -7.71 -14.75 -2.70
C PRO A 28 -6.22 -14.42 -2.54
N GLY A 29 -5.72 -13.39 -3.22
CA GLY A 29 -4.33 -12.93 -3.07
C GLY A 29 -4.02 -12.50 -1.64
N LEU A 30 -4.91 -11.69 -1.06
CA LEU A 30 -4.81 -11.25 0.34
C LEU A 30 -4.92 -12.43 1.31
N ALA A 31 -5.81 -13.39 1.06
CA ALA A 31 -5.95 -14.60 1.88
C ALA A 31 -4.66 -15.44 1.89
N VAL A 32 -4.00 -15.59 0.74
CA VAL A 32 -2.70 -16.31 0.66
C VAL A 32 -1.60 -15.54 1.39
N HIS A 33 -1.56 -14.21 1.29
CA HIS A 33 -0.59 -13.37 1.99
C HIS A 33 -0.73 -13.49 3.52
N VAL A 34 -1.96 -13.40 4.02
CA VAL A 34 -2.27 -13.59 5.44
C VAL A 34 -1.90 -15.02 5.89
N ARG A 35 -2.19 -16.03 5.07
CA ARG A 35 -1.80 -17.42 5.37
C ARG A 35 -0.29 -17.58 5.53
N ARG A 36 0.51 -17.02 4.62
CA ARG A 36 1.98 -17.10 4.71
C ARG A 36 2.53 -16.48 5.98
N MET A 37 1.87 -15.43 6.46
CA MET A 37 2.23 -14.79 7.72
C MET A 37 1.85 -15.63 8.94
N HIS A 38 0.72 -16.33 8.87
CA HIS A 38 0.36 -17.31 9.89
C HIS A 38 1.32 -18.51 9.90
N ASP A 39 1.82 -18.94 8.74
CA ASP A 39 2.82 -20.02 8.61
C ASP A 39 4.16 -19.66 9.33
N THR A 40 4.54 -18.38 9.35
CA THR A 40 5.72 -17.89 10.12
C THR A 40 5.39 -17.58 11.59
N GLY A 41 4.16 -17.81 12.04
CA GLY A 41 3.70 -17.62 13.42
C GLY A 41 3.44 -16.15 13.79
N ARG A 42 3.27 -15.26 12.81
CA ARG A 42 2.95 -13.83 12.99
C ARG A 42 1.45 -13.59 12.77
N SER A 43 0.91 -12.50 13.30
CA SER A 43 -0.50 -12.13 13.11
C SER A 43 -0.74 -11.59 11.69
N GLY A 44 -1.84 -11.96 11.05
CA GLY A 44 -2.26 -11.41 9.75
C GLY A 44 -2.39 -9.89 9.71
N TRP A 45 -2.51 -9.24 10.87
CA TRP A 45 -2.52 -7.78 11.02
C TRP A 45 -1.28 -7.08 10.47
N TRP A 46 -0.12 -7.76 10.35
CA TRP A 46 1.04 -7.14 9.70
C TRP A 46 0.84 -6.95 8.19
N VAL A 47 0.03 -7.79 7.52
CA VAL A 47 -0.40 -7.53 6.13
C VAL A 47 -1.32 -6.32 6.09
N GLY A 48 -2.28 -6.24 7.02
CA GLY A 48 -3.19 -5.10 7.14
C GLY A 48 -2.47 -3.79 7.42
N ALA A 49 -1.46 -3.79 8.30
CA ALA A 49 -0.65 -2.61 8.59
C ALA A 49 0.08 -2.08 7.35
N PHE A 50 0.58 -2.98 6.50
CA PHE A 50 1.22 -2.61 5.24
C PHE A 50 0.22 -1.98 4.24
N TYR A 51 -0.94 -2.60 4.01
CA TYR A 51 -1.94 -1.99 3.12
C TYR A 51 -2.50 -0.68 3.70
N GLY A 52 -2.67 -0.61 5.03
CA GLY A 52 -3.10 0.60 5.73
C GLY A 52 -2.10 1.75 5.57
N SER A 53 -0.80 1.49 5.65
CA SER A 53 0.21 2.55 5.44
C SER A 53 0.22 3.09 4.02
N ILE A 54 -0.06 2.25 3.01
CA ILE A 54 -0.27 2.73 1.63
C ILE A 54 -1.45 3.69 1.56
N VAL A 55 -2.59 3.37 2.19
CA VAL A 55 -3.76 4.27 2.23
C VAL A 55 -3.41 5.59 2.90
N VAL A 56 -2.67 5.57 4.02
CA VAL A 56 -2.22 6.79 4.70
C VAL A 56 -1.33 7.65 3.80
N VAL A 57 -0.43 7.04 3.02
CA VAL A 57 0.39 7.76 2.03
C VAL A 57 -0.47 8.38 0.93
N ILE A 58 -1.47 7.65 0.41
CA ILE A 58 -2.38 8.20 -0.61
C ILE A 58 -3.13 9.42 -0.05
N VAL A 59 -3.67 9.30 1.17
CA VAL A 59 -4.39 10.40 1.82
C VAL A 59 -3.47 11.59 2.09
N SER A 60 -2.24 11.37 2.56
CA SER A 60 -1.29 12.45 2.81
C SER A 60 -0.91 13.19 1.53
N VAL A 61 -0.74 12.47 0.42
CA VAL A 61 -0.49 13.06 -0.90
C VAL A 61 -1.69 13.85 -1.39
N VAL A 62 -2.92 13.35 -1.21
CA VAL A 62 -4.14 14.09 -1.57
C VAL A 62 -4.23 15.39 -0.77
N VAL A 63 -3.95 15.37 0.53
CA VAL A 63 -3.93 16.59 1.37
C VAL A 63 -2.89 17.59 0.85
N LEU A 64 -1.69 17.13 0.51
CA LEU A 64 -0.65 18.00 -0.06
C LEU A 64 -1.05 18.59 -1.43
N ILE A 65 -1.75 17.81 -2.28
CA ILE A 65 -2.27 18.30 -3.56
C ILE A 65 -3.36 19.34 -3.34
N VAL A 66 -4.24 19.15 -2.35
CA VAL A 66 -5.30 20.12 -2.02
C VAL A 66 -4.67 21.43 -1.53
N ASP A 67 -3.67 21.37 -0.65
CA ASP A 67 -2.92 22.57 -0.22
C ASP A 67 -2.32 23.29 -1.43
N ALA A 68 -1.64 22.55 -2.32
CA ALA A 68 -1.01 23.14 -3.51
C ALA A 68 -1.99 23.65 -4.58
N ALA A 69 -3.20 23.09 -4.67
CA ALA A 69 -4.16 23.38 -5.74
C ALA A 69 -5.17 24.49 -5.41
N LEU A 70 -5.29 24.90 -4.14
CA LEU A 70 -6.25 25.93 -3.74
C LEU A 70 -5.74 27.36 -3.92
N ASP A 71 -4.48 27.55 -4.29
CA ASP A 71 -3.92 28.89 -4.51
C ASP A 71 -3.88 29.29 -5.98
N PHE A 72 -5.00 29.90 -6.41
CA PHE A 72 -5.12 30.61 -7.68
C PHE A 72 -4.59 32.06 -7.62
N ASP A 73 -4.14 32.54 -6.46
CA ASP A 73 -3.84 33.96 -6.24
C ASP A 73 -2.46 34.40 -6.77
N ASP A 74 -1.46 33.52 -6.83
CA ASP A 74 -0.10 33.89 -7.28
C ASP A 74 0.02 34.08 -8.80
N PHE A 75 -0.78 33.34 -9.59
CA PHE A 75 -0.82 33.50 -11.05
C PHE A 75 -1.38 34.87 -11.47
N ALA A 76 -2.30 35.44 -10.69
CA ALA A 76 -2.89 36.76 -10.95
C ALA A 76 -1.93 37.92 -10.62
N ASN A 77 -0.98 37.70 -9.70
CA ASN A 77 -0.15 38.76 -9.10
C ASN A 77 1.30 38.81 -9.63
N GLY A 78 1.72 37.87 -10.46
CA GLY A 78 2.94 37.98 -11.27
C GLY A 78 4.27 37.82 -10.50
N THR A 79 4.25 37.19 -9.33
CA THR A 79 5.42 37.01 -8.46
C THR A 79 6.26 35.78 -8.90
N PHE A 80 6.89 35.85 -10.07
CA PHE A 80 7.65 34.72 -10.67
C PHE A 80 9.12 34.60 -10.20
N ALA A 81 9.45 35.10 -9.00
CA ALA A 81 10.83 35.21 -8.53
C ALA A 81 11.04 34.67 -7.09
N SER A 82 10.38 33.58 -6.71
CA SER A 82 10.65 32.86 -5.46
C SER A 82 11.38 31.53 -5.72
N ASP A 83 12.44 31.29 -4.96
CA ASP A 83 13.31 30.11 -5.01
C ASP A 83 12.67 28.88 -4.31
N ASP A 84 11.35 28.89 -4.09
CA ASP A 84 10.66 27.98 -3.19
C ASP A 84 10.07 26.77 -3.94
N PHE A 85 10.87 25.69 -4.00
CA PHE A 85 10.50 24.37 -4.56
C PHE A 85 9.22 23.76 -3.93
N PHE A 86 8.87 24.20 -2.72
CA PHE A 86 7.62 23.93 -2.03
C PHE A 86 6.92 25.28 -1.89
N GLY A 87 6.13 25.71 -2.89
CA GLY A 87 5.57 27.06 -2.94
C GLY A 87 4.84 27.48 -1.65
N ASP A 88 4.61 28.77 -1.47
CA ASP A 88 4.06 29.41 -0.25
C ASP A 88 2.75 28.78 0.29
N ASN A 89 2.09 28.02 -0.58
CA ASN A 89 0.78 27.42 -0.47
C ASN A 89 0.78 25.98 0.09
N VAL A 90 1.95 25.33 0.20
CA VAL A 90 2.06 24.02 0.84
C VAL A 90 2.43 24.13 2.32
N SER A 91 1.55 23.63 3.18
CA SER A 91 1.81 23.62 4.62
C SER A 91 3.02 22.77 4.98
N ALA A 92 3.96 23.29 5.78
CA ALA A 92 5.06 22.51 6.35
C ALA A 92 4.55 21.24 7.07
N GLY A 93 3.33 21.29 7.62
CA GLY A 93 2.67 20.15 8.24
C GLY A 93 2.31 19.04 7.25
N SER A 94 1.76 19.36 6.07
CA SER A 94 1.39 18.35 5.07
C SER A 94 2.62 17.73 4.41
N VAL A 95 3.67 18.53 4.15
CA VAL A 95 4.97 18.03 3.65
C VAL A 95 5.61 17.07 4.67
N ALA A 96 5.67 17.46 5.95
CA ALA A 96 6.21 16.60 7.00
C ALA A 96 5.38 15.31 7.16
N PHE A 97 4.05 15.40 7.08
CA PHE A 97 3.16 14.24 7.19
C PHE A 97 3.36 13.26 6.02
N VAL A 98 3.49 13.74 4.78
CA VAL A 98 3.82 12.91 3.61
C VAL A 98 5.16 12.21 3.81
N GLY A 99 6.18 12.94 4.27
CA GLY A 99 7.51 12.37 4.54
C GLY A 99 7.47 11.24 5.57
N ILE A 100 6.84 11.49 6.72
CA ILE A 100 6.71 10.50 7.81
C ILE A 100 5.89 9.29 7.35
N ALA A 101 4.76 9.51 6.69
CA ALA A 101 3.91 8.44 6.16
C ALA A 101 4.67 7.56 5.17
N THR A 102 5.46 8.17 4.28
CA THR A 102 6.26 7.46 3.28
C THR A 102 7.36 6.62 3.93
N LEU A 103 8.07 7.17 4.92
CA LEU A 103 9.09 6.43 5.67
C LEU A 103 8.49 5.25 6.45
N ALA A 104 7.33 5.45 7.08
CA ALA A 104 6.61 4.39 7.77
C ALA A 104 6.14 3.28 6.79
N ALA A 105 5.63 3.66 5.61
CA ALA A 105 5.24 2.72 4.58
C ALA A 105 6.43 1.90 4.05
N LEU A 106 7.59 2.53 3.84
CA LEU A 106 8.82 1.85 3.45
C LEU A 106 9.32 0.89 4.54
N ALA A 107 9.28 1.29 5.80
CA ALA A 107 9.64 0.40 6.91
C ALA A 107 8.73 -0.84 6.95
N LEU A 108 7.41 -0.66 6.81
CA LEU A 108 6.45 -1.76 6.77
C LEU A 108 6.61 -2.64 5.52
N LEU A 109 6.97 -2.06 4.37
CA LEU A 109 7.31 -2.81 3.16
C LEU A 109 8.50 -3.74 3.41
N VAL A 110 9.60 -3.20 3.98
CA VAL A 110 10.79 -3.99 4.30
C VAL A 110 10.46 -5.08 5.31
N ILE A 111 9.71 -4.77 6.37
CA ILE A 111 9.29 -5.77 7.36
C ILE A 111 8.45 -6.88 6.71
N ASN A 112 7.50 -6.52 5.84
CA ASN A 112 6.65 -7.50 5.15
C ASN A 112 7.48 -8.39 4.21
N PHE A 113 8.42 -7.80 3.47
CA PHE A 113 9.35 -8.53 2.61
C PHE A 113 10.22 -9.51 3.42
N VAL A 114 10.81 -9.04 4.53
CA VAL A 114 11.60 -9.90 5.42
C VAL A 114 10.76 -11.06 5.95
N PHE A 115 9.52 -10.82 6.36
CA PHE A 115 8.62 -11.89 6.83
C PHE A 115 8.24 -12.88 5.73
N LEU A 116 8.10 -12.43 4.47
CA LEU A 116 7.85 -13.32 3.34
C LEU A 116 9.07 -14.19 3.00
N CYS A 117 10.29 -13.71 3.25
CA CYS A 117 11.52 -14.49 3.07
C CYS A 117 11.83 -15.42 4.25
N GLN A 118 11.18 -15.25 5.40
CA GLN A 118 11.38 -16.12 6.56
C GLN A 118 10.79 -17.51 6.31
N ARG A 119 11.49 -18.53 6.78
CA ARG A 119 11.01 -19.91 6.70
C ARG A 119 9.80 -20.10 7.64
N SER A 120 8.87 -20.94 7.20
CA SER A 120 7.76 -21.42 8.03
C SER A 120 8.29 -22.11 9.29
N LYS A 121 7.59 -21.95 10.41
CA LYS A 121 7.93 -22.66 11.65
C LYS A 121 7.63 -24.14 11.51
N THR A 122 8.50 -24.99 12.08
CA THR A 122 8.37 -26.46 12.07
C THR A 122 7.74 -27.01 13.35
N ASN A 123 7.61 -26.19 14.38
CA ASN A 123 6.87 -26.52 15.59
C ASN A 123 5.42 -26.04 15.48
N GLU A 124 4.55 -26.61 16.32
CA GLU A 124 3.17 -26.18 16.42
C GLU A 124 3.09 -24.68 16.79
N ASN A 125 2.26 -23.94 16.06
CA ASN A 125 2.06 -22.51 16.29
C ASN A 125 0.59 -22.25 16.66
N ARG A 126 0.26 -21.03 17.12
CA ARG A 126 -1.12 -20.69 17.55
C ARG A 126 -2.18 -20.84 16.46
N PHE A 127 -1.78 -20.92 15.20
CA PHE A 127 -2.64 -20.94 14.01
C PHE A 127 -2.81 -22.34 13.43
N GLY A 128 -2.07 -23.34 13.94
CA GLY A 128 -2.27 -24.74 13.60
C GLY A 128 -0.96 -25.56 13.53
N PRO A 129 -1.09 -26.89 13.42
CA PRO A 129 0.05 -27.77 13.23
C PRO A 129 0.66 -27.61 11.83
N PRO A 130 1.98 -27.82 11.69
CA PRO A 130 2.66 -27.79 10.39
C PRO A 130 2.13 -28.91 9.47
N PRO A 131 2.21 -28.74 8.13
CA PRO A 131 1.83 -29.80 7.20
C PRO A 131 2.68 -31.07 7.44
N PRO A 132 2.08 -32.27 7.33
CA PRO A 132 2.78 -33.51 7.61
C PRO A 132 4.01 -33.68 6.71
N PRO A 133 5.10 -34.29 7.22
CA PRO A 133 6.30 -34.51 6.44
C PRO A 133 5.99 -35.36 5.22
N LYS A 134 6.56 -35.00 4.06
CA LYS A 134 6.43 -35.81 2.84
C LYS A 134 7.22 -37.10 3.06
N VAL A 135 6.55 -38.24 3.08
CA VAL A 135 7.21 -39.54 2.92
C VAL A 135 7.69 -39.62 1.46
N LEU A 136 9.01 -39.67 1.28
CA LEU A 136 9.66 -39.99 0.01
C LEU A 136 9.78 -41.51 -0.12
#